data_AF-A0A290H9P5-F1
#
_entry.id   AF-A0A290H9P5-F1
#
_cell.length_a   1.000
_cell.length_b   1.000
_cell.length_c   1.000
_cell.angle_alpha   90.00
_cell.angle_beta   90.00
_cell.angle_gamma   90.00
#
_symmetry.space_group_name_H-M   'P 1'
#
loop_
_entity.id
_entity.type
_entity.pdbx_description
1 polymer ?
#
loop_
_entity_poly.entity_id
_entity_poly.type
_entity_poly.pdbx_seq_one_letter_code
_entity_poly.pdbx_strand_id
1 'polypeptide(L)' 'MEENIIKGEVTDITYFGLKVYDEKFVRDEDIKQLPFYDFWAESAQNSTCFMHDDQRLIYLHDWERFCKLFIKTGKHRFQF' A
#
# COMPACT_ATOMS: atom_id res chain seq x y z
N MET A 1 -14.42 -21.46 -4.94
CA MET A 1 -13.86 -20.71 -3.81
C MET A 1 -13.74 -19.28 -4.29
N GLU A 2 -14.79 -18.48 -4.08
CA GLU A 2 -14.85 -17.10 -4.54
C GLU A 2 -14.17 -16.20 -3.51
N GLU A 3 -13.25 -15.38 -4.02
CA GLU A 3 -12.48 -14.38 -3.31
C GLU A 3 -13.41 -13.30 -2.72
N ASN A 4 -13.83 -13.45 -1.47
CA ASN A 4 -14.43 -12.37 -0.68
C ASN A 4 -13.34 -11.41 -0.20
N ILE A 5 -12.62 -10.78 -1.13
CA ILE A 5 -11.55 -9.82 -0.81
C ILE A 5 -12.09 -8.42 -1.05
N ILE A 6 -12.76 -7.88 -0.02
CA ILE A 6 -13.22 -6.49 0.12
C ILE A 6 -14.16 -6.07 -1.02
N LYS A 7 -15.46 -6.06 -0.75
CA LYS A 7 -16.48 -5.45 -1.63
C LYS A 7 -16.40 -3.91 -1.65
N GLY A 8 -15.21 -3.34 -1.45
CA GLY A 8 -14.98 -1.91 -1.62
C GLY A 8 -14.96 -1.60 -3.10
N GLU A 9 -15.66 -0.54 -3.50
CA GLU A 9 -15.65 -0.10 -4.88
C GLU A 9 -14.21 0.26 -5.27
N VAL A 10 -13.75 -0.24 -6.41
CA VAL A 10 -12.45 0.15 -6.96
C VAL A 10 -12.64 1.51 -7.60
N THR A 11 -12.08 2.55 -6.99
CA THR A 11 -12.33 3.93 -7.41
C THR A 11 -11.19 4.55 -8.19
N ASP A 12 -9.96 4.05 -8.04
CA ASP A 12 -8.77 4.59 -8.72
C ASP A 12 -7.60 3.58 -8.78
N ILE A 13 -6.50 4.00 -9.40
CA ILE A 13 -5.22 3.27 -9.47
C ILE A 13 -4.06 4.13 -8.97
N THR A 14 -3.13 3.52 -8.23
CA THR A 14 -1.96 4.23 -7.69
C THR A 14 -0.81 4.35 -8.71
N TYR A 15 0.26 5.09 -8.36
CA TYR A 15 1.50 5.21 -9.15
C TYR A 15 2.09 3.87 -9.62
N PHE A 16 1.88 2.80 -8.87
CA PHE A 16 2.38 1.46 -9.16
C PHE A 16 1.27 0.49 -9.58
N GLY A 17 0.13 1.00 -10.05
CA GLY A 17 -0.95 0.19 -10.61
C GLY A 17 -1.77 -0.60 -9.58
N LEU A 18 -1.63 -0.32 -8.29
CA LEU A 18 -2.48 -0.94 -7.26
C LEU A 18 -3.88 -0.32 -7.29
N LYS A 19 -4.91 -1.14 -7.08
CA LYS A 19 -6.31 -0.70 -6.97
C LYS A 19 -6.53 0.05 -5.65
N VAL A 20 -7.28 1.14 -5.72
CA VAL A 20 -7.76 1.87 -4.54
C VAL A 20 -9.16 1.39 -4.18
N TYR A 21 -9.34 1.01 -2.92
CA TYR A 21 -10.60 0.57 -2.33
C TYR A 21 -11.18 1.67 -1.44
N ASP A 22 -12.48 1.94 -1.58
CA ASP A 22 -13.21 2.94 -0.79
C ASP A 22 -12.51 4.31 -0.76
N GLU A 23 -11.82 4.66 -1.85
CA GLU A 23 -11.04 5.90 -2.05
C GLU A 23 -9.89 6.13 -1.07
N LYS A 24 -9.66 5.22 -0.12
CA LYS A 24 -8.80 5.47 1.04
C LYS A 24 -7.80 4.37 1.31
N PHE A 25 -7.92 3.22 0.66
CA PHE A 25 -7.13 2.05 1.01
C PHE A 25 -6.51 1.37 -0.19
N VAL A 26 -5.37 0.75 0.05
CA VAL A 26 -4.77 -0.26 -0.82
C VAL A 26 -4.53 -1.51 0.01
N ARG A 27 -4.63 -2.69 -0.59
CA ARG A 27 -4.42 -3.95 0.14
C ARG A 27 -2.92 -4.21 0.30
N ASP A 28 -2.50 -4.57 1.50
CA ASP A 28 -1.11 -4.97 1.77
C ASP A 28 -0.70 -6.18 0.92
N GLU A 29 -1.63 -7.09 0.61
CA GLU A 29 -1.40 -8.23 -0.27
C GLU A 29 -1.05 -7.83 -1.71
N ASP A 30 -1.71 -6.79 -2.24
CA ASP A 30 -1.40 -6.27 -3.57
C ASP A 30 -0.01 -5.58 -3.55
N ILE A 31 0.32 -4.87 -2.45
CA ILE A 31 1.65 -4.25 -2.27
C ILE A 31 2.74 -5.33 -2.18
N LYS A 32 2.50 -6.48 -1.55
CA LYS A 32 3.44 -7.61 -1.45
C LYS A 32 3.90 -8.18 -2.79
N GLN A 33 3.10 -7.98 -3.84
CA GLN A 33 3.46 -8.43 -5.19
C GLN A 33 4.45 -7.49 -5.89
N LEU A 34 4.73 -6.31 -5.33
CA LEU A 34 5.66 -5.35 -5.90
C LEU A 34 7.12 -5.74 -5.60
N PRO A 35 8.07 -5.53 -6.54
CA PRO A 35 9.45 -5.96 -6.39
C PRO A 35 10.26 -5.17 -5.33
N PHE A 36 9.65 -4.15 -4.73
CA PHE A 36 10.22 -3.30 -3.67
C PHE A 36 9.39 -3.36 -2.39
N TYR A 37 8.60 -4.41 -2.18
CA TYR A 37 7.80 -4.58 -0.97
C TYR A 37 8.63 -4.43 0.31
N ASP A 38 9.85 -4.96 0.35
CA ASP A 38 10.73 -4.87 1.52
C ASP A 38 11.03 -3.40 1.90
N PHE A 39 11.24 -2.51 0.91
CA PHE A 39 11.43 -1.08 1.14
C PHE A 39 10.18 -0.42 1.74
N TRP A 40 9.00 -0.84 1.28
CA TRP A 40 7.75 -0.40 1.87
C TRP A 40 7.60 -0.89 3.31
N ALA A 41 7.81 -2.19 3.55
CA ALA A 41 7.62 -2.83 4.84
C ALA A 41 8.53 -2.22 5.92
N GLU A 42 9.80 -1.95 5.58
CA GLU A 42 10.72 -1.22 6.46
C GLU A 42 10.26 0.21 6.73
N SER A 43 9.82 0.94 5.69
CA SER A 43 9.28 2.31 5.84
C SER A 43 7.97 2.37 6.65
N ALA A 44 7.22 1.27 6.68
CA ALA A 44 5.89 1.17 7.29
C ALA A 44 5.90 0.56 8.70
N GLN A 45 7.07 0.22 9.28
CA GLN A 45 7.17 -0.40 10.62
C GLN A 45 6.44 0.39 11.73
N ASN A 46 6.28 1.71 11.57
CA ASN A 46 5.56 2.57 12.51
C ASN A 46 4.27 3.17 11.92
N SER A 47 3.84 2.73 10.74
CA SER A 47 2.62 3.21 10.10
C SER A 47 1.40 2.50 10.65
N THR A 48 0.30 3.24 10.80
CA THR A 48 -0.99 2.66 11.20
C THR A 48 -1.60 1.93 10.01
N CYS A 49 -1.92 0.65 10.17
CA CYS A 49 -2.73 -0.11 9.20
C CYS A 49 -4.12 -0.38 9.77
N PHE A 50 -5.10 -0.52 8.87
CA PHE A 50 -6.45 -0.93 9.22
C PHE A 50 -6.59 -2.44 9.00
N MET A 51 -7.18 -3.16 9.95
CA MET A 51 -7.46 -4.59 9.83
C MET A 51 -8.95 -4.79 9.59
N HIS A 52 -9.30 -5.49 8.51
CA HIS A 52 -10.69 -5.80 8.16
C HIS A 52 -10.76 -7.24 7.67
N ASP A 53 -11.56 -8.08 8.33
CA ASP A 53 -11.74 -9.51 7.97
C ASP A 53 -10.41 -10.23 7.68
N ASP A 54 -9.46 -10.12 8.61
CA ASP A 54 -8.08 -10.64 8.53
C ASP A 54 -7.20 -10.08 7.40
N GLN A 55 -7.71 -9.08 6.66
CA GLN A 55 -6.95 -8.39 5.62
C GLN A 55 -6.37 -7.08 6.15
N ARG A 56 -5.10 -6.88 5.83
CA ARG A 56 -4.37 -5.66 6.17
C ARG A 56 -4.57 -4.62 5.06
N LEU A 57 -5.26 -3.55 5.41
CA LEU A 57 -5.46 -2.37 4.57
C LEU A 57 -4.46 -1.28 4.96
N ILE A 58 -3.82 -0.72 3.94
CA ILE A 58 -2.89 0.39 4.06
C ILE A 58 -3.62 1.65 3.61
N TYR A 59 -3.51 2.72 4.40
CA TYR A 59 -4.07 4.00 4.01
C TYR A 59 -3.38 4.51 2.74
N LEU A 60 -4.19 4.93 1.77
CA LEU A 60 -3.74 5.45 0.48
C LEU A 60 -2.75 6.61 0.66
N HIS A 61 -3.01 7.53 1.61
CA HIS A 61 -2.14 8.68 1.84
C HIS A 61 -0.73 8.27 2.32
N ASP A 62 -0.62 7.22 3.14
CA ASP A 62 0.67 6.69 3.61
C ASP A 62 1.42 6.02 2.46
N TRP A 63 0.71 5.20 1.68
CA TRP A 63 1.24 4.56 0.48
C TRP A 63 1.75 5.59 -0.53
N GLU A 64 0.96 6.60 -0.86
CA GLU A 64 1.35 7.65 -1.79
C GLU A 64 2.54 8.46 -1.28
N ARG A 65 2.59 8.77 0.01
CA ARG A 65 3.72 9.49 0.61
C ARG A 65 5.01 8.69 0.49
N PHE A 66 4.94 7.37 0.69
CA PHE A 66 6.06 6.48 0.42
C PHE A 66 6.43 6.51 -1.08
N CYS A 67 5.46 6.30 -1.98
CA CYS A 67 5.70 6.28 -3.43
C CYS A 67 6.38 7.56 -3.92
N LYS A 68 5.87 8.72 -3.52
CA LYS A 68 6.43 10.04 -3.89
C LYS A 68 7.89 10.17 -3.43
N LEU A 69 8.19 9.72 -2.22
CA LEU A 69 9.56 9.75 -1.70
C LEU A 69 10.44 8.77 -2.48
N PHE A 70 9.99 7.52 -2.65
CA PHE A 70 10.72 6.46 -3.33
C PHE A 70 11.03 6.81 -4.79
N ILE A 71 10.06 7.34 -5.54
CA ILE A 71 10.26 7.81 -6.92
C ILE A 71 11.28 8.96 -6.96
N LYS A 72 11.21 9.89 -6.00
CA LYS A 72 12.10 11.06 -5.98
C LYS A 72 13.54 10.71 -5.62
N THR A 73 13.76 9.78 -4.69
CA THR A 73 15.08 9.54 -4.11
C THR A 73 15.71 8.23 -4.56
N GLY A 74 14.91 7.24 -4.96
CA GLY A 74 15.37 5.85 -5.14
C GLY A 74 16.00 5.23 -3.88
N LYS A 75 15.87 5.89 -2.71
CA LYS A 75 16.58 5.55 -1.48
C LYS A 75 15.59 5.20 -0.37
N HIS A 76 16.02 4.32 0.52
CA HIS A 76 15.31 4.04 1.77
C HIS A 76 15.26 5.29 2.67
N ARG A 77 14.21 5.45 3.50
CA ARG A 77 14.01 6.64 4.37
C ARG A 77 15.22 6.93 5.28
N PHE A 78 16.06 5.93 5.56
CA PHE A 78 17.19 6.04 6.47
C PHE A 78 18.59 6.01 5.79
N GLN A 79 18.67 6.07 4.46
CA GLN A 79 19.97 6.19 3.77
C GLN A 79 20.28 7.65 3.44
N PHE A 80 21.06 8.29 4.32
CA PHE A 80 21.76 9.54 4.02
C PHE A 80 22.89 9.26 3.02
#